data_AF-A0A453PEL1-F1
#
_entry.id   AF-A0A453PEL1-F1
#
_cell.length_a   1.000
_cell.length_b   1.000
_cell.length_c   1.000
_cell.angle_alpha   90.00
_cell.angle_beta   90.00
_cell.angle_gamma   90.00
#
_symmetry.space_group_name_H-M   'P 1'
#
loop_
_entity.id
_entity.type
_entity.pdbx_description
1 polymer ?
#
loop_
_entity_poly.entity_id
_entity_poly.type
_entity_poly.pdbx_seq_one_letter_code
_entity_poly.pdbx_strand_id
1 'polypeptide(L)'
;SRQLLLRPESDDSAQLSQIETEKLLAQLVETEMNKRLKEGTYKGKKFNAICHFFGYQARGAMPSKFDCDYAYVLGHVCYHILAAGLNGYMATVTNLKSPLNKWRCGAAPISSMMTVKRWSRGPATTQIGKPAVHMASVDLRGKAYEMLRQNSSSCLLEDIYRNPGPLQFEGPGADAKPISLCVEDQDYMGRIKKLQEYLEKVKSIVKPGCSQDVLKAALSAMSSVTETLAIMTSSSTGQPPL
;
A
#
# COMPACT_ATOMS: atom_id res chain seq x y z
N SER A 1 26.88 -18.51 5.16
CA SER A 1 25.55 -18.10 4.66
C SER A 1 25.40 -18.51 3.19
N ARG A 2 24.79 -19.68 2.92
CA ARG A 2 24.44 -20.17 1.56
C ARG A 2 23.06 -19.67 1.08
N GLN A 3 22.31 -18.99 1.94
CA GLN A 3 20.92 -18.55 1.71
C GLN A 3 20.79 -17.42 0.67
N LEU A 4 21.85 -16.62 0.44
CA LEU A 4 21.84 -15.57 -0.60
C LEU A 4 22.06 -16.10 -2.03
N LEU A 5 22.31 -17.41 -2.19
CA LEU A 5 22.59 -18.06 -3.48
C LEU A 5 21.37 -18.80 -4.05
N LEU A 6 20.17 -18.55 -3.50
CA LEU A 6 18.94 -19.14 -3.98
C LEU A 6 18.56 -18.60 -5.36
N ARG A 7 17.90 -19.43 -6.17
CA ARG A 7 17.42 -19.01 -7.48
C ARG A 7 16.40 -17.87 -7.29
N PRO A 8 16.47 -16.80 -8.10
CA PRO A 8 15.48 -15.74 -8.10
C PRO A 8 14.06 -16.28 -8.35
N GLU A 9 13.06 -15.55 -7.87
CA GLU A 9 11.65 -15.82 -8.21
C GLU A 9 11.38 -15.51 -9.70
N SER A 10 10.17 -15.85 -10.18
CA SER A 10 9.78 -15.68 -11.58
C SER A 10 9.88 -14.24 -12.12
N ASP A 11 9.95 -13.26 -11.23
CA ASP A 11 10.14 -11.84 -11.51
C ASP A 11 11.60 -11.35 -11.32
N ASP A 12 12.56 -12.27 -11.18
CA ASP A 12 13.99 -12.02 -10.92
C ASP A 12 14.26 -11.39 -9.53
N SER A 13 13.29 -11.41 -8.62
CA SER A 13 13.45 -10.94 -7.24
C SER A 13 14.11 -12.00 -6.33
N ALA A 14 14.80 -11.55 -5.28
CA ALA A 14 15.41 -12.43 -4.31
C ALA A 14 14.32 -13.08 -3.42
N GLN A 15 14.51 -14.36 -3.07
CA GLN A 15 13.63 -15.10 -2.16
C GLN A 15 13.83 -14.64 -0.70
N LEU A 16 13.36 -13.43 -0.39
CA LEU A 16 13.50 -12.80 0.93
C LEU A 16 12.85 -13.62 2.06
N SER A 17 11.79 -14.37 1.75
CA SER A 17 11.10 -15.25 2.70
C SER A 17 11.94 -16.42 3.20
N GLN A 18 13.02 -16.78 2.49
CA GLN A 18 13.95 -17.84 2.90
C GLN A 18 15.18 -17.29 3.65
N ILE A 19 15.28 -15.97 3.78
CA ILE A 19 16.35 -15.32 4.54
C ILE A 19 15.87 -15.13 5.97
N GLU A 20 16.50 -15.85 6.90
CA GLU A 20 16.23 -15.81 8.34
C GLU A 20 16.80 -14.54 8.98
N THR A 21 16.26 -13.39 8.59
CA THR A 21 16.74 -12.05 8.97
C THR A 21 16.69 -11.85 10.49
N GLU A 22 15.67 -12.42 11.14
CA GLU A 22 15.51 -12.40 12.59
C GLU A 22 16.67 -13.11 13.32
N LYS A 23 17.17 -14.23 12.78
CA LYS A 23 18.31 -14.96 13.35
C LYS A 23 19.60 -14.18 13.16
N LEU A 24 19.77 -13.56 11.99
CA LEU A 24 20.90 -12.67 11.73
C LEU A 24 20.94 -11.51 12.74
N LEU A 25 19.81 -10.84 12.95
CA LEU A 25 19.71 -9.75 13.94
C LEU A 25 20.01 -10.25 15.35
N ALA A 26 19.47 -11.41 15.76
CA ALA A 26 19.75 -12.00 17.06
C ALA A 26 21.24 -12.27 17.29
N GLN A 27 21.94 -12.81 16.27
CA GLN A 27 23.39 -13.07 16.33
C GLN A 27 24.22 -11.77 16.44
N LEU A 28 23.82 -10.73 15.70
CA LEU A 28 24.48 -9.42 15.77
C LEU A 28 24.31 -8.79 17.16
N VAL A 29 23.11 -8.85 17.73
CA VAL A 29 22.84 -8.37 19.08
C VAL A 29 23.62 -9.18 20.12
N GLU A 30 23.63 -10.52 20.03
CA GLU A 30 24.39 -11.37 20.96
C GLU A 30 25.90 -11.04 20.93
N THR A 31 26.45 -10.81 19.74
CA THR A 31 27.86 -10.42 19.57
C THR A 31 28.16 -9.09 20.26
N GLU A 32 27.30 -8.09 20.05
CA GLU A 32 27.44 -6.76 20.68
C GLU A 32 27.28 -6.84 22.22
N MET A 33 26.32 -7.62 22.72
CA MET A 33 26.11 -7.80 24.16
C MET A 33 27.30 -8.51 24.83
N ASN A 34 27.87 -9.52 24.18
CA ASN A 34 29.07 -10.21 24.67
C ASN A 34 30.29 -9.28 24.70
N LYS A 35 30.42 -8.38 23.72
CA LYS A 35 31.47 -7.35 23.72
C LYS A 35 31.32 -6.42 24.92
N ARG A 36 30.13 -5.88 25.16
CA ARG A 36 29.85 -4.98 26.30
C ARG A 36 30.04 -5.66 27.66
N LEU A 37 29.74 -6.96 27.76
CA LEU A 37 30.00 -7.74 28.96
C LEU A 37 31.52 -7.83 29.25
N LYS A 38 32.34 -8.06 28.22
CA LYS A 38 33.81 -8.09 28.35
C LYS A 38 34.40 -6.73 28.73
N GLU A 39 33.83 -5.65 28.20
CA GLU A 39 34.21 -4.27 28.52
C GLU A 39 33.67 -3.78 29.89
N GLY A 40 32.81 -4.56 30.55
CA GLY A 40 32.21 -4.22 31.84
C GLY A 40 31.12 -3.14 31.78
N THR A 41 30.69 -2.71 30.59
CA THR A 41 29.65 -1.69 30.38
C THR A 41 28.23 -2.25 30.48
N TYR A 42 28.08 -3.57 30.42
CA TYR A 42 26.81 -4.28 30.63
C TYR A 42 26.89 -5.24 31.82
N LYS A 43 25.98 -5.08 32.78
CA LYS A 43 25.88 -5.90 34.01
C LYS A 43 24.61 -6.75 34.07
N GLY A 44 23.81 -6.78 33.00
CA GLY A 44 22.57 -7.53 32.96
C GLY A 44 22.79 -9.03 32.72
N LYS A 45 21.68 -9.78 32.72
CA LYS A 45 21.72 -11.23 32.43
C LYS A 45 22.19 -11.50 31.01
N LYS A 46 22.70 -12.72 30.77
CA LYS A 46 23.05 -13.19 29.43
C LYS A 46 21.86 -13.03 28.49
N PHE A 47 22.10 -12.40 27.34
CA PHE A 47 21.10 -12.25 26.30
C PHE A 47 20.71 -13.63 25.76
N ASN A 48 19.41 -13.89 25.66
CA ASN A 48 18.84 -15.11 25.09
C ASN A 48 17.69 -14.73 24.16
N ALA A 49 17.82 -15.04 22.88
CA ALA A 49 16.84 -14.67 21.86
C ALA A 49 16.02 -15.89 21.42
N ILE A 50 14.71 -15.71 21.33
CA ILE A 50 13.80 -16.65 20.67
C ILE A 50 13.31 -15.98 19.39
N CYS A 51 13.56 -16.63 18.25
CA CYS A 51 13.20 -16.13 16.94
C CYS A 51 11.92 -16.82 16.47
N HIS A 52 10.97 -16.04 15.93
CA HIS A 52 9.73 -16.53 15.36
C HIS A 52 9.56 -16.00 13.94
N PHE A 53 9.07 -16.87 13.05
CA PHE A 53 8.71 -16.49 11.68
C PHE A 53 7.24 -16.87 11.43
N PHE A 54 6.38 -15.85 11.32
CA PHE A 54 4.95 -16.03 11.05
C PHE A 54 4.63 -15.54 9.65
N GLY A 55 4.29 -16.47 8.74
CA GLY A 55 3.93 -16.13 7.37
C GLY A 55 2.97 -17.15 6.74
N TYR A 56 3.41 -18.41 6.61
CA TYR A 56 2.64 -19.46 5.95
C TYR A 56 1.27 -19.70 6.59
N GLN A 57 1.21 -19.74 7.92
CA GLN A 57 -0.04 -20.02 8.64
C GLN A 57 -1.11 -18.94 8.44
N ALA A 58 -0.70 -17.67 8.25
CA ALA A 58 -1.63 -16.57 8.03
C ALA A 58 -2.24 -16.59 6.62
N ARG A 59 -1.54 -17.14 5.61
CA ARG A 59 -2.01 -17.12 4.20
C ARG A 59 -3.12 -18.13 3.91
N GLY A 60 -3.22 -19.19 4.71
CA GLY A 60 -4.29 -20.20 4.61
C GLY A 60 -5.36 -20.08 5.69
N ALA A 61 -5.34 -18.99 6.48
CA ALA A 61 -6.31 -18.76 7.54
C ALA A 61 -7.69 -18.36 6.96
N MET A 62 -8.73 -18.49 7.78
CA MET A 62 -10.05 -17.96 7.42
C MET A 62 -9.98 -16.42 7.30
N PRO A 63 -10.56 -15.84 6.24
CA PRO A 63 -10.61 -14.39 6.06
C PRO A 63 -11.45 -13.72 7.16
N SER A 64 -11.13 -12.47 7.49
CA SER A 64 -11.97 -11.67 8.37
C SER A 64 -13.34 -11.39 7.73
N LYS A 65 -14.35 -11.03 8.54
CA LYS A 65 -15.64 -10.59 7.99
C LYS A 65 -15.46 -9.43 6.99
N PHE A 66 -14.57 -8.49 7.32
CA PHE A 66 -14.21 -7.39 6.41
C PHE A 66 -13.65 -7.90 5.07
N ASP A 67 -12.73 -8.88 5.08
CA ASP A 67 -12.16 -9.45 3.86
C ASP A 67 -13.18 -10.27 3.06
N CYS A 68 -14.08 -10.99 3.74
CA CYS A 68 -15.20 -11.68 3.11
C CYS A 68 -16.09 -10.70 2.34
N ASP A 69 -16.55 -9.65 3.00
CA ASP A 69 -17.42 -8.64 2.39
C ASP A 69 -16.70 -7.91 1.25
N TYR A 70 -15.44 -7.54 1.47
CA TYR A 70 -14.62 -6.84 0.47
C TYR A 70 -14.39 -7.70 -0.79
N ALA A 71 -13.99 -8.95 -0.63
CA ALA A 71 -13.80 -9.87 -1.75
C ALA A 71 -15.12 -10.16 -2.49
N TYR A 72 -16.22 -10.33 -1.75
CA TYR A 72 -17.55 -10.55 -2.32
C TYR A 72 -17.98 -9.37 -3.20
N VAL A 73 -17.88 -8.14 -2.66
CA VAL A 73 -18.22 -6.92 -3.41
C VAL A 73 -17.33 -6.76 -4.63
N LEU A 74 -16.02 -6.98 -4.52
CA LEU A 74 -15.11 -6.93 -5.68
C LEU A 74 -15.51 -7.90 -6.79
N GLY A 75 -15.91 -9.13 -6.45
CA GLY A 75 -16.41 -10.11 -7.41
C GLY A 75 -17.65 -9.61 -8.16
N HIS A 76 -18.61 -9.01 -7.44
CA HIS A 76 -19.80 -8.38 -8.04
C HIS A 76 -19.45 -7.21 -8.96
N VAL A 77 -18.48 -6.38 -8.58
CA VAL A 77 -18.01 -5.27 -9.43
C VAL A 77 -17.40 -5.82 -10.71
N CYS A 78 -16.59 -6.88 -10.64
CA CYS A 78 -16.03 -7.54 -11.83
C CYS A 78 -17.14 -8.05 -12.77
N TYR A 79 -18.21 -8.64 -12.24
CA TYR A 79 -19.36 -9.05 -13.03
C TYR A 79 -19.98 -7.87 -13.80
N HIS A 80 -20.20 -6.73 -13.14
CA HIS A 80 -20.74 -5.54 -13.79
C HIS A 80 -19.80 -4.94 -14.86
N ILE A 81 -18.48 -4.95 -14.62
CA ILE A 81 -17.48 -4.51 -15.62
C ILE A 81 -17.58 -5.37 -16.88
N LEU A 82 -17.68 -6.70 -16.72
CA LEU A 82 -17.84 -7.64 -17.83
C LEU A 82 -19.17 -7.44 -18.56
N ALA A 83 -20.27 -7.29 -17.83
CA ALA A 83 -21.59 -7.06 -18.41
C ALA A 83 -21.67 -5.75 -19.22
N ALA A 84 -20.87 -4.74 -18.83
CA ALA A 84 -20.72 -3.49 -19.56
C ALA A 84 -19.76 -3.58 -20.77
N GLY A 85 -19.16 -4.75 -21.04
CA GLY A 85 -18.21 -4.95 -22.15
C GLY A 85 -16.86 -4.25 -21.96
N LEU A 86 -16.50 -3.88 -20.73
CA LEU A 86 -15.27 -3.16 -20.43
C LEU A 86 -14.10 -4.14 -20.19
N ASN A 87 -12.91 -3.81 -20.71
CA ASN A 87 -11.68 -4.60 -20.55
C ASN A 87 -10.51 -3.71 -20.10
N GLY A 88 -9.53 -4.29 -19.41
CA GLY A 88 -8.36 -3.58 -18.90
C GLY A 88 -8.63 -2.74 -17.65
N TYR A 89 -9.75 -2.98 -16.97
CA TYR A 89 -10.13 -2.32 -15.72
C TYR A 89 -9.94 -3.25 -14.53
N MET A 90 -9.53 -2.67 -13.41
CA MET A 90 -9.49 -3.30 -12.10
C MET A 90 -10.73 -2.87 -11.30
N ALA A 91 -11.40 -3.81 -10.66
CA ALA A 91 -12.48 -3.51 -9.72
C ALA A 91 -11.92 -2.76 -8.51
N THR A 92 -12.64 -1.72 -8.07
CA THR A 92 -12.24 -0.88 -6.94
C THR A 92 -13.43 -0.64 -6.02
N VAL A 93 -13.16 -0.60 -4.72
CA VAL A 93 -14.12 -0.17 -3.71
C VAL A 93 -13.47 0.90 -2.85
N THR A 94 -14.20 1.98 -2.61
CA THR A 94 -13.76 3.10 -1.78
C THR A 94 -14.67 3.25 -0.57
N ASN A 95 -14.22 4.05 0.41
CA ASN A 95 -14.91 4.29 1.67
C ASN A 95 -14.97 3.06 2.61
N LEU A 96 -13.94 2.20 2.57
CA LEU A 96 -13.84 0.96 3.35
C LEU A 96 -13.85 1.16 4.88
N LYS A 97 -13.46 2.34 5.37
CA LYS A 97 -13.57 2.74 6.79
C LYS A 97 -15.03 2.80 7.24
N SER A 98 -15.94 3.19 6.35
CA SER A 98 -17.38 3.27 6.65
C SER A 98 -18.05 1.89 6.69
N PRO A 99 -19.28 1.78 7.24
CA PRO A 99 -20.10 0.58 7.13
C PRO A 99 -20.38 0.21 5.67
N LEU A 100 -20.70 -1.07 5.43
CA LEU A 100 -20.87 -1.67 4.09
C LEU A 100 -21.81 -0.89 3.17
N ASN A 101 -22.92 -0.41 3.70
CA ASN A 101 -23.92 0.36 2.95
C ASN A 101 -23.41 1.70 2.40
N LYS A 102 -22.25 2.19 2.86
CA LYS A 102 -21.62 3.43 2.40
C LYS A 102 -20.43 3.18 1.48
N TRP A 103 -20.13 1.92 1.16
CA TRP A 103 -19.06 1.59 0.23
C TRP A 103 -19.44 2.03 -1.18
N ARG A 104 -18.45 2.51 -1.92
CA ARG A 104 -18.64 2.96 -3.30
C ARG A 104 -17.82 2.09 -4.23
N CYS A 105 -18.52 1.44 -5.14
CA CYS A 105 -17.95 0.55 -6.14
C CYS A 105 -17.58 1.33 -7.41
N GLY A 106 -16.52 0.89 -8.09
CA GLY A 106 -16.09 1.48 -9.36
C GLY A 106 -15.04 0.64 -10.06
N ALA A 107 -14.53 1.17 -11.16
CA ALA A 107 -13.52 0.52 -11.98
C ALA A 107 -12.40 1.50 -12.30
N ALA A 108 -11.15 1.08 -12.18
CA ALA A 108 -9.98 1.89 -12.52
C ALA A 108 -9.16 1.23 -13.64
N PRO A 109 -8.78 1.94 -14.71
CA PRO A 109 -7.98 1.37 -15.79
C PRO A 109 -6.60 0.96 -15.26
N ILE A 110 -6.17 -0.26 -15.59
CA ILE A 110 -4.92 -0.83 -15.05
C ILE A 110 -3.69 -0.03 -15.51
N SER A 111 -3.75 0.56 -16.71
CA SER A 111 -2.68 1.38 -17.27
C SER A 111 -2.34 2.60 -16.41
N SER A 112 -3.32 3.17 -15.70
CA SER A 112 -3.10 4.29 -14.78
C SER A 112 -2.31 3.92 -13.52
N MET A 113 -2.14 2.62 -13.25
CA MET A 113 -1.39 2.10 -12.10
C MET A 113 -0.01 1.55 -12.50
N MET A 114 0.33 1.57 -13.79
CA MET A 114 1.56 0.98 -14.32
C MET A 114 2.63 2.04 -14.63
N THR A 115 3.89 1.66 -14.45
CA THR A 115 5.05 2.39 -14.99
C THR A 115 5.99 1.41 -15.69
N VAL A 116 6.66 1.89 -16.74
CA VAL A 116 7.68 1.13 -17.45
C VAL A 116 8.99 1.18 -16.65
N LYS A 117 9.37 0.07 -16.00
CA LYS A 117 10.69 -0.04 -15.40
C LYS A 117 11.70 -0.31 -16.52
N ARG A 118 12.66 0.61 -16.72
CA ARG A 118 13.83 0.35 -17.57
C ARG A 118 14.76 -0.59 -16.83
N TRP A 119 14.97 -1.76 -17.42
CA TRP A 119 15.99 -2.68 -16.95
C TRP A 119 17.32 -2.28 -17.57
N SER A 120 18.29 -1.83 -16.78
CA SER A 120 19.66 -1.63 -17.24
C SER A 120 20.34 -3.01 -17.37
N ARG A 121 20.25 -3.65 -18.53
CA ARG A 121 21.12 -4.77 -18.91
C ARG A 121 21.89 -4.39 -20.17
N GLY A 122 23.15 -4.01 -19.98
CA GLY A 122 24.21 -3.97 -21.00
C GLY A 122 23.99 -3.06 -22.22
N PRO A 123 25.04 -2.78 -23.00
CA PRO A 123 24.99 -1.78 -24.08
C PRO A 123 24.32 -2.24 -25.39
N ALA A 124 23.78 -3.47 -25.48
CA ALA A 124 23.58 -4.11 -26.79
C ALA A 124 22.24 -4.84 -27.03
N THR A 125 21.22 -4.67 -26.17
CA THR A 125 19.90 -5.25 -26.41
C THR A 125 18.78 -4.20 -26.34
N THR A 126 17.87 -4.26 -27.30
CA THR A 126 16.71 -3.37 -27.45
C THR A 126 15.94 -3.30 -26.14
N GLN A 127 15.97 -2.14 -25.48
CA GLN A 127 15.40 -1.93 -24.16
C GLN A 127 13.86 -1.83 -24.21
N ILE A 128 13.18 -2.96 -24.38
CA ILE A 128 11.75 -3.03 -24.14
C ILE A 128 11.56 -3.08 -22.61
N GLY A 129 11.27 -1.92 -22.02
CA GLY A 129 10.96 -1.84 -20.59
C GLY A 129 9.67 -2.61 -20.29
N LYS A 130 9.66 -3.37 -19.19
CA LYS A 130 8.49 -4.14 -18.78
C LYS A 130 7.53 -3.24 -17.99
N PRO A 131 6.25 -3.12 -18.39
CA PRO A 131 5.28 -2.38 -17.60
C PRO A 131 4.97 -3.16 -16.32
N ALA A 132 5.01 -2.48 -15.18
CA ALA A 132 4.73 -3.07 -13.87
C ALA A 132 3.86 -2.14 -13.04
N VAL A 133 2.94 -2.72 -12.25
CA VAL A 133 2.12 -1.97 -11.31
C VAL A 133 3.00 -1.41 -10.19
N HIS A 134 2.75 -0.17 -9.77
CA HIS A 134 3.47 0.43 -8.65
C HIS A 134 3.23 -0.36 -7.37
N MET A 135 4.31 -0.87 -6.76
CA MET A 135 4.25 -1.34 -5.38
C MET A 135 4.14 -0.12 -4.47
N ALA A 136 3.08 -0.04 -3.69
CA ALA A 136 2.92 1.00 -2.69
C ALA A 136 3.78 0.65 -1.46
N SER A 137 4.88 1.37 -1.26
CA SER A 137 5.66 1.31 -0.02
C SER A 137 4.96 2.09 1.10
N VAL A 138 5.31 1.79 2.36
CA VAL A 138 4.85 2.57 3.51
C VAL A 138 5.20 4.05 3.33
N ASP A 139 4.23 4.94 3.50
CA ASP A 139 4.47 6.38 3.52
C ASP A 139 4.99 6.81 4.90
N LEU A 140 6.27 7.16 4.97
CA LEU A 140 6.92 7.63 6.21
C LEU A 140 6.39 8.99 6.70
N ARG A 141 5.55 9.67 5.91
CA ARG A 141 4.81 10.89 6.30
C ARG A 141 3.32 10.63 6.48
N GLY A 142 2.88 9.38 6.30
CA GLY A 142 1.48 8.99 6.46
C GLY A 142 1.09 8.84 7.92
N LYS A 143 -0.21 9.01 8.20
CA LYS A 143 -0.76 8.96 9.57
C LYS A 143 -0.51 7.63 10.29
N ALA A 144 -0.52 6.52 9.57
CA ALA A 144 -0.25 5.20 10.15
C ALA A 144 1.19 5.11 10.69
N TYR A 145 2.17 5.64 9.94
CA TYR A 145 3.56 5.69 10.40
C TYR A 145 3.77 6.74 11.49
N GLU A 146 3.09 7.88 11.39
CA GLU A 146 3.11 8.90 12.44
C GLU A 146 2.60 8.35 13.77
N MET A 147 1.50 7.60 13.78
CA MET A 147 0.98 6.92 14.98
C MET A 147 2.01 5.94 15.57
N LEU A 148 2.71 5.17 14.72
CA LEU A 148 3.79 4.29 15.19
C LEU A 148 4.92 5.12 15.81
N ARG A 149 5.32 6.22 15.18
CA ARG A 149 6.40 7.09 15.63
C ARG A 149 6.09 7.74 16.98
N GLN A 150 4.87 8.24 17.16
CA GLN A 150 4.41 8.87 18.41
C GLN A 150 4.49 7.90 19.61
N ASN A 151 4.19 6.61 19.39
CA ASN A 151 4.22 5.60 20.43
C ASN A 151 5.60 4.93 20.59
N SER A 152 6.54 5.15 19.67
CA SER A 152 7.79 4.36 19.61
C SER A 152 8.68 4.50 20.85
N SER A 153 8.77 5.69 21.44
CA SER A 153 9.57 5.93 22.66
C SER A 153 9.00 5.22 23.87
N SER A 154 7.68 5.30 24.08
CA SER A 154 7.02 4.60 25.18
C SER A 154 7.08 3.09 24.99
N CYS A 155 6.83 2.58 23.79
CA CYS A 155 6.97 1.14 23.49
C CYS A 155 8.40 0.60 23.67
N LEU A 156 9.42 1.45 23.61
CA LEU A 156 10.82 1.06 23.81
C LEU A 156 11.20 0.95 25.29
N LEU A 157 10.62 1.80 26.14
CA LEU A 157 11.02 1.95 27.54
C LEU A 157 10.03 1.34 28.53
N GLU A 158 8.76 1.20 28.15
CA GLU A 158 7.66 0.79 29.00
C GLU A 158 7.03 -0.53 28.49
N ASP A 159 6.49 -1.33 29.42
CA ASP A 159 5.85 -2.62 29.13
C ASP A 159 4.38 -2.45 28.66
N ILE A 160 4.17 -1.75 27.53
CA ILE A 160 2.83 -1.42 27.00
C ILE A 160 2.40 -2.45 25.94
N TYR A 161 2.19 -3.69 26.38
CA TYR A 161 1.75 -4.76 25.47
C TYR A 161 0.23 -4.74 25.24
N ARG A 162 -0.18 -4.98 24.00
CA ARG A 162 -1.58 -5.26 23.65
C ARG A 162 -1.73 -6.73 23.29
N ASN A 163 -2.75 -7.36 23.85
CA ASN A 163 -3.06 -8.77 23.60
C ASN A 163 -4.36 -8.86 22.79
N PRO A 164 -4.31 -8.69 21.44
CA PRO A 164 -5.49 -8.89 20.62
C PRO A 164 -5.96 -10.34 20.72
N GLY A 165 -7.27 -10.54 20.80
CA GLY A 165 -7.87 -11.87 20.77
C GLY A 165 -7.86 -12.48 19.35
N PRO A 166 -8.32 -13.72 19.21
CA PRO A 166 -8.55 -14.34 17.91
C PRO A 166 -9.55 -13.55 17.06
N LEU A 167 -9.49 -13.76 15.75
CA LEU A 167 -10.49 -13.24 14.82
C LEU A 167 -11.90 -13.71 15.24
N GLN A 168 -12.83 -12.77 15.35
CA GLN A 168 -14.23 -13.05 15.65
C GLN A 168 -15.07 -12.91 14.38
N PHE A 169 -16.06 -13.79 14.20
CA PHE A 169 -17.04 -13.71 13.10
C PHE A 169 -18.39 -13.17 13.58
N GLU A 170 -18.64 -13.25 14.88
CA GLU A 170 -19.83 -12.74 15.55
C GLU A 170 -19.41 -11.96 16.81
N GLY A 171 -20.29 -11.07 17.26
CA GLY A 171 -20.05 -10.22 18.43
C GLY A 171 -19.26 -8.94 18.15
N PRO A 172 -18.84 -8.22 19.20
CA PRO A 172 -18.32 -6.86 19.08
C PRO A 172 -17.04 -6.72 18.24
N GLY A 173 -16.22 -7.77 18.17
CA GLY A 173 -14.97 -7.76 17.39
C GLY A 173 -15.13 -8.15 15.92
N ALA A 174 -16.31 -8.57 15.48
CA ALA A 174 -16.51 -9.10 14.12
C ALA A 174 -16.28 -8.05 13.02
N ASP A 175 -16.59 -6.78 13.31
CA ASP A 175 -16.43 -5.66 12.38
C ASP A 175 -15.09 -4.92 12.54
N ALA A 176 -14.12 -5.54 13.26
CA ALA A 176 -12.80 -4.97 13.44
C ALA A 176 -12.08 -4.82 12.09
N LYS A 177 -11.47 -3.64 11.89
CA LYS A 177 -10.69 -3.30 10.68
C LYS A 177 -9.24 -3.03 11.05
N PRO A 178 -8.30 -3.21 10.10
CA PRO A 178 -6.90 -2.87 10.33
C PRO A 178 -6.73 -1.41 10.76
N ILE A 179 -5.89 -1.17 11.77
CA ILE A 179 -5.62 0.18 12.28
C ILE A 179 -5.10 1.10 11.17
N SER A 180 -4.27 0.58 10.25
CA SER A 180 -3.78 1.33 9.09
C SER A 180 -4.93 1.93 8.28
N LEU A 181 -5.98 1.15 8.00
CA LEU A 181 -7.16 1.63 7.27
C LEU A 181 -7.99 2.65 8.08
N CYS A 182 -8.08 2.47 9.40
CA CYS A 182 -8.87 3.35 10.26
C CYS A 182 -8.19 4.69 10.52
N VAL A 183 -6.86 4.72 10.54
CA VAL A 183 -6.05 5.91 10.84
C VAL A 183 -5.74 6.70 9.58
N GLU A 184 -5.73 6.04 8.42
CA GLU A 184 -5.77 6.71 7.14
C GLU A 184 -7.10 7.44 6.99
N ASP A 185 -7.09 8.74 7.27
CA ASP A 185 -8.15 9.60 6.77
C ASP A 185 -7.93 9.85 5.28
N GLN A 186 -9.03 10.03 4.56
CA GLN A 186 -8.95 10.78 3.31
C GLN A 186 -8.45 12.17 3.70
N ASP A 187 -7.15 12.42 3.56
CA ASP A 187 -6.57 13.76 3.73
C ASP A 187 -7.10 14.64 2.59
N TYR A 188 -8.35 15.05 2.74
CA TYR A 188 -9.11 15.76 1.74
C TYR A 188 -8.41 17.08 1.43
N MET A 189 -7.98 17.79 2.49
CA MET A 189 -7.26 19.05 2.37
C MET A 189 -5.87 18.88 1.74
N GLY A 190 -5.09 17.86 2.13
CA GLY A 190 -3.80 17.60 1.49
C GLY A 190 -3.93 17.12 0.03
N ARG A 191 -4.98 16.36 -0.30
CA ARG A 191 -5.30 16.00 -1.69
C ARG A 191 -5.71 17.21 -2.53
N ILE A 192 -6.50 18.14 -1.98
CA ILE A 192 -6.80 19.42 -2.64
C ILE A 192 -5.51 20.21 -2.87
N LYS A 193 -4.64 20.32 -1.86
CA LYS A 193 -3.36 21.04 -1.99
C LYS A 193 -2.48 20.40 -3.08
N LYS A 194 -2.39 19.07 -3.11
CA LYS A 194 -1.62 18.34 -4.13
C LYS A 194 -2.20 18.51 -5.54
N LEU A 195 -3.53 18.54 -5.67
CA LEU A 195 -4.19 18.85 -6.94
C LEU A 195 -3.83 20.26 -7.41
N GLN A 196 -3.88 21.25 -6.52
CA GLN A 196 -3.46 22.62 -6.83
C GLN A 196 -2.00 22.69 -7.27
N GLU A 197 -1.09 21.96 -6.61
CA GLU A 197 0.31 21.87 -7.02
C GLU A 197 0.48 21.30 -8.44
N TYR A 198 -0.30 20.29 -8.83
CA TYR A 198 -0.27 19.77 -10.20
C TYR A 198 -0.81 20.78 -11.21
N LEU A 199 -1.90 21.48 -10.89
CA LEU A 199 -2.44 22.53 -11.76
C LEU A 199 -1.43 23.67 -11.96
N GLU A 200 -0.72 24.09 -10.92
CA GLU A 200 0.34 25.09 -11.04
C GLU A 200 1.54 24.59 -11.85
N LYS A 201 1.89 23.30 -11.76
CA LYS A 201 2.91 22.71 -12.65
C LYS A 201 2.49 22.74 -14.11
N VAL A 202 1.25 22.34 -14.42
CA VAL A 202 0.71 22.39 -15.80
C VAL A 202 0.73 23.83 -16.31
N LYS A 203 0.24 24.78 -15.51
CA LYS A 203 0.28 26.22 -15.83
C LYS A 203 1.70 26.73 -16.06
N SER A 204 2.68 26.24 -15.31
CA SER A 204 4.09 26.61 -15.51
C SER A 204 4.70 26.04 -16.79
N ILE A 205 4.24 24.87 -17.24
CA ILE A 205 4.71 24.22 -18.47
C ILE A 205 4.09 24.89 -19.70
N VAL A 206 2.79 25.22 -19.63
CA VAL A 206 2.01 25.78 -20.75
C VAL A 206 2.08 27.32 -20.73
N LYS A 207 3.28 27.88 -20.59
CA LYS A 207 3.51 29.34 -20.67
C LYS A 207 3.58 29.79 -22.15
N PRO A 208 3.34 31.08 -22.44
CA PRO A 208 3.57 31.64 -23.76
C PRO A 208 4.99 31.31 -24.24
N GLY A 209 5.11 30.69 -25.42
CA GLY A 209 6.38 30.19 -25.96
C GLY A 209 6.61 28.67 -25.83
N CYS A 210 5.69 27.91 -25.23
CA CYS A 210 5.73 26.45 -25.30
C CYS A 210 5.42 25.92 -26.73
N SER A 211 5.83 24.68 -27.03
CA SER A 211 5.57 24.07 -28.34
C SER A 211 4.10 23.73 -28.53
N GLN A 212 3.65 23.71 -29.79
CA GLN A 212 2.27 23.36 -30.15
C GLN A 212 1.88 21.95 -29.69
N ASP A 213 2.81 20.99 -29.75
CA ASP A 213 2.55 19.62 -29.30
C ASP A 213 2.29 19.54 -27.80
N VAL A 214 3.06 20.29 -26.99
CA VAL A 214 2.87 20.35 -25.53
C VAL A 214 1.52 20.99 -25.18
N LEU A 215 1.16 22.09 -25.86
CA LEU A 215 -0.13 22.74 -25.68
C LEU A 215 -1.29 21.82 -26.04
N LYS A 216 -1.21 21.12 -27.17
CA LYS A 216 -2.25 20.18 -27.64
C LYS A 216 -2.40 18.98 -26.69
N ALA A 217 -1.28 18.43 -26.21
CA ALA A 217 -1.29 17.33 -25.24
C ALA A 217 -1.91 17.76 -23.90
N ALA A 218 -1.56 18.95 -23.39
CA ALA A 218 -2.12 19.48 -22.16
C ALA A 218 -3.63 19.72 -22.26
N LEU A 219 -4.10 20.32 -23.37
CA LEU A 219 -5.53 20.53 -23.61
C LEU A 219 -6.32 19.22 -23.65
N SER A 220 -5.82 18.22 -24.38
CA SER A 220 -6.47 16.90 -24.47
C SER A 220 -6.57 16.22 -23.10
N ALA A 221 -5.46 16.20 -22.34
CA ALA A 221 -5.44 15.60 -21.01
C ALA A 221 -6.39 16.33 -20.04
N MET A 222 -6.41 17.67 -20.04
CA MET A 222 -7.27 18.45 -19.16
C MET A 222 -8.76 18.31 -19.53
N SER A 223 -9.10 18.19 -20.83
CA SER A 223 -10.47 17.90 -21.27
C SER A 223 -10.93 16.55 -20.75
N SER A 224 -10.12 15.51 -20.92
CA SER A 224 -10.43 14.15 -20.44
C SER A 224 -10.63 14.10 -18.91
N VAL A 225 -9.77 14.80 -18.15
CA VAL A 225 -9.94 14.93 -16.69
C VAL A 225 -11.26 15.63 -16.36
N THR A 226 -11.60 16.71 -17.07
CA THR A 226 -12.84 17.48 -16.82
C THR A 226 -14.09 16.66 -17.12
N GLU A 227 -14.12 15.94 -18.24
CA GLU A 227 -15.23 15.04 -18.60
C GLU A 227 -15.42 13.93 -17.57
N THR A 228 -14.32 13.30 -17.16
CA THR A 228 -14.36 12.25 -16.12
C THR A 228 -14.94 12.78 -14.82
N LEU A 229 -14.49 13.96 -14.37
CA LEU A 229 -15.01 14.60 -13.15
C LEU A 229 -16.48 14.99 -13.28
N ALA A 230 -16.94 15.47 -14.45
CA ALA A 230 -18.34 15.79 -14.70
C ALA A 230 -19.25 14.56 -14.55
N ILE A 231 -18.82 13.40 -15.10
CA ILE A 231 -19.54 12.12 -14.97
C ILE A 231 -19.60 11.65 -13.51
N MET A 232 -18.52 11.83 -12.76
CA MET A 232 -18.48 11.47 -11.33
C MET A 232 -19.36 12.39 -10.47
N THR A 233 -19.57 13.63 -10.89
CA THR A 233 -20.39 14.59 -10.15
C THR A 233 -21.88 14.35 -10.39
N SER A 234 -22.28 14.04 -11.63
CA SER A 234 -23.69 13.78 -11.98
C SER A 234 -24.25 12.52 -11.31
N SER A 235 -23.44 11.46 -11.22
CA SER A 235 -23.78 10.21 -10.53
C SER A 235 -23.97 10.35 -9.00
N SER A 236 -23.51 11.45 -8.39
CA SER A 236 -23.67 11.70 -6.95
C SER A 236 -24.99 12.38 -6.55
N THR A 237 -25.76 12.89 -7.52
CA THR A 237 -26.98 13.70 -7.28
C THR A 237 -28.30 12.89 -7.26
N GLY A 238 -28.23 11.55 -7.28
CA GLY A 238 -29.39 10.67 -7.54
C GLY A 238 -30.07 9.96 -6.36
N GLN A 239 -29.82 10.32 -5.09
CA GLN A 239 -30.58 9.73 -3.96
C GLN A 239 -31.19 10.79 -3.05
N PRO A 240 -32.54 10.90 -2.98
CA PRO A 240 -33.21 11.63 -1.90
C PRO A 240 -33.16 10.81 -0.61
N PRO A 241 -33.17 11.46 0.58
CA PRO A 241 -33.17 10.75 1.86
C PRO A 241 -34.53 10.06 2.10
N LEU A 242 -34.48 8.77 2.42
CA LEU A 242 -35.48 8.06 3.22
C LEU A 242 -34.77 7.48 4.45
#